data_AF-A0D0D8-F1
#
_entry.id   AF-A0D0D8-F1
#
_cell.length_a   1.000
_cell.length_b   1.000
_cell.length_c   1.000
_cell.angle_alpha   90.00
_cell.angle_beta   90.00
_cell.angle_gamma   90.00
#
_symmetry.space_group_name_H-M   'P 1'
#
loop_
_entity.id
_entity.type
_entity.pdbx_description
1 polymer ?
#
loop_
_entity_poly.entity_id
_entity_poly.type
_entity_poly.pdbx_seq_one_letter_code
_entity_poly.pdbx_strand_id
1 'polypeptide(L)'
;MITFAQRWPLVQFISLKIRRLFISITYYIKALQNFCEIASAIFAEHQQQYKIYMEPALHNQASIQNVYQLLHMNSNFYQDLTSKRVKERSIGDAYDRVQQWRYYFRNGIQENGILKKVTLKEAADLVQVPKKTLEDYIQIFNKAALIINIQEITEKKMGYLRSYMKKNKSKIRKAMIQQKQQKFEENLKKQNQEVYENTKSNKNEDESITSPYPYQQNILSEICDDQNDWEQYSNNIFKIFPNPHFD
;
A
#
# COMPACT_ATOMS: atom_id res chain seq x y z
N MET A 1 -30.05 24.43 -89.63
CA MET A 1 -29.17 23.26 -89.47
C MET A 1 -27.96 23.69 -88.67
N ILE A 2 -27.98 23.49 -87.35
CA ILE A 2 -26.83 23.73 -86.47
C ILE A 2 -26.07 22.41 -86.39
N THR A 3 -24.82 22.45 -86.84
CA THR A 3 -23.96 21.30 -87.09
C THR A 3 -23.50 20.65 -85.79
N PHE A 4 -23.57 19.32 -85.77
CA PHE A 4 -23.34 18.42 -84.62
C PHE A 4 -21.89 18.40 -84.09
N ALA A 5 -21.00 19.28 -84.59
CA ALA A 5 -19.56 19.20 -84.40
C ALA A 5 -19.03 19.87 -83.12
N GLN A 6 -19.82 20.68 -82.40
CA GLN A 6 -19.31 21.46 -81.26
C GLN A 6 -19.56 20.88 -79.85
N ARG A 7 -20.15 19.68 -79.71
CA ARG A 7 -20.44 19.08 -78.39
C ARG A 7 -19.42 18.06 -77.85
N TRP A 8 -18.40 17.71 -78.63
CA TRP A 8 -17.43 16.67 -78.27
C TRP A 8 -16.35 17.00 -77.21
N PRO A 9 -15.90 18.26 -76.99
CA PRO A 9 -14.80 18.49 -76.05
C PRO A 9 -15.19 18.24 -74.60
N LEU A 10 -16.43 18.55 -74.20
CA LEU A 10 -16.90 18.36 -72.83
C LEU A 10 -16.93 16.89 -72.40
N VAL A 11 -17.29 15.97 -73.32
CA VAL A 11 -17.32 14.53 -73.04
C VAL A 11 -15.92 13.98 -72.78
N GLN A 12 -14.91 14.46 -73.52
CA GLN A 12 -13.51 14.07 -73.32
C GLN A 12 -12.95 14.57 -71.97
N PHE A 13 -13.29 15.81 -71.57
CA PHE A 13 -12.88 16.35 -70.26
C PHE A 13 -13.53 15.62 -69.08
N ILE A 14 -14.82 15.27 -69.19
CA ILE A 14 -15.52 14.49 -68.16
C ILE A 14 -14.91 13.09 -68.06
N SER A 15 -14.66 12.43 -69.20
CA SER A 15 -14.01 11.12 -69.25
C SER A 15 -12.63 11.11 -68.59
N LEU A 16 -11.80 12.13 -68.83
CA LEU A 16 -10.48 12.25 -68.23
C LEU A 16 -10.54 12.47 -66.71
N LYS A 17 -11.49 13.28 -66.22
CA LYS A 17 -11.72 13.49 -64.79
C LYS A 17 -12.18 12.21 -64.09
N ILE A 18 -13.09 11.46 -64.71
CA ILE A 18 -13.56 10.16 -64.19
C ILE A 18 -12.40 9.15 -64.11
N ARG A 19 -11.55 9.07 -65.14
CA ARG A 19 -10.38 8.19 -65.14
C ARG A 19 -9.39 8.55 -64.02
N ARG A 20 -9.10 9.83 -63.82
CA ARG A 20 -8.23 10.30 -62.72
C ARG A 20 -8.82 9.99 -61.34
N LEU A 21 -10.13 10.16 -61.18
CA LEU A 21 -10.84 9.81 -59.95
C LEU A 21 -10.75 8.31 -59.67
N PHE A 22 -10.95 7.47 -60.69
CA PHE A 22 -10.86 6.02 -60.57
C PHE A 22 -9.45 5.54 -60.19
N ILE A 23 -8.40 6.12 -60.79
CA ILE A 23 -7.00 5.83 -60.44
C ILE A 23 -6.72 6.23 -58.97
N SER A 24 -7.21 7.39 -58.54
CA SER A 24 -7.05 7.84 -57.15
C SER A 24 -7.75 6.91 -56.15
N ILE A 25 -8.98 6.50 -56.46
CA ILE A 25 -9.76 5.58 -55.62
C ILE A 25 -9.09 4.22 -55.53
N THR A 26 -8.65 3.65 -56.66
CA THR A 26 -7.97 2.35 -56.68
C THR A 26 -6.65 2.37 -55.91
N TYR A 27 -5.89 3.48 -55.99
CA TYR A 27 -4.70 3.68 -55.16
C TYR A 27 -5.04 3.70 -53.66
N TYR A 28 -6.09 4.42 -53.27
CA TYR A 28 -6.53 4.52 -51.87
C TYR A 28 -7.01 3.18 -51.30
N ILE A 29 -7.77 2.41 -52.08
CA ILE A 29 -8.20 1.05 -51.70
C ILE A 29 -7.00 0.14 -51.46
N LYS A 30 -5.99 0.19 -52.36
CA LYS A 30 -4.80 -0.64 -52.23
C LYS A 30 -3.94 -0.23 -51.02
N ALA A 31 -3.87 1.06 -50.71
CA ALA A 31 -3.21 1.56 -49.50
C ALA A 31 -3.91 1.09 -48.22
N LEU A 32 -5.24 1.12 -48.18
CA LEU A 32 -6.02 0.61 -47.04
C LEU A 32 -5.85 -0.90 -46.85
N GLN A 33 -5.82 -1.67 -47.93
CA GLN A 33 -5.63 -3.11 -47.85
C GLN A 33 -4.24 -3.46 -47.27
N ASN A 34 -3.19 -2.76 -47.72
CA ASN A 34 -1.84 -2.93 -47.18
C ASN A 34 -1.77 -2.55 -45.68
N PHE A 35 -2.45 -1.45 -45.29
CA PHE A 35 -2.53 -1.06 -43.88
C PHE A 35 -3.20 -2.14 -43.00
N CYS A 36 -4.29 -2.75 -43.48
CA CYS A 36 -4.94 -3.85 -42.76
C CYS A 36 -4.04 -5.09 -42.61
N GLU A 37 -3.27 -5.44 -43.64
CA GLU A 37 -2.32 -6.56 -43.59
C GLU A 37 -1.21 -6.31 -42.57
N ILE A 38 -0.63 -5.10 -42.56
CA ILE A 38 0.40 -4.71 -41.58
C ILE A 38 -0.17 -4.71 -40.15
N ALA A 39 -1.36 -4.13 -39.95
CA ALA A 39 -1.99 -4.11 -38.63
C ALA A 39 -2.29 -5.53 -38.10
N SER A 40 -2.72 -6.43 -38.99
CA SER A 40 -2.95 -7.83 -38.64
C SER A 40 -1.66 -8.56 -38.27
N ALA A 41 -0.56 -8.29 -38.98
CA ALA A 41 0.75 -8.87 -38.66
C ALA A 41 1.27 -8.39 -37.30
N ILE A 42 1.20 -7.08 -37.01
CA ILE A 42 1.60 -6.52 -35.71
C ILE A 42 0.77 -7.12 -34.57
N PHE A 43 -0.54 -7.27 -34.78
CA PHE A 43 -1.40 -7.90 -33.77
C PHE A 43 -1.03 -9.36 -33.51
N ALA A 44 -0.71 -10.12 -34.57
CA ALA A 44 -0.28 -11.52 -34.44
C ALA A 44 1.06 -11.66 -33.69
N GLU A 45 2.03 -10.79 -33.96
CA GLU A 45 3.30 -10.75 -33.21
C GLU A 45 3.06 -10.44 -31.73
N HIS A 46 2.21 -9.48 -31.42
CA HIS A 46 1.84 -9.16 -30.04
C HIS A 46 1.21 -10.37 -29.33
N GLN A 47 0.32 -11.11 -30.00
CA GLN A 47 -0.30 -12.33 -29.43
C GLN A 47 0.74 -13.43 -29.15
N GLN A 48 1.72 -13.63 -30.05
CA GLN A 48 2.80 -14.60 -29.82
C GLN A 48 3.68 -14.17 -28.64
N GLN A 49 4.01 -12.89 -28.55
CA GLN A 49 4.77 -12.33 -27.44
C GLN A 49 4.02 -12.50 -26.12
N TYR A 50 2.72 -12.20 -26.06
CA TYR A 50 1.89 -12.45 -24.88
C TYR A 50 1.87 -13.92 -24.47
N LYS A 51 1.85 -14.85 -25.43
CA LYS A 51 1.90 -16.28 -25.14
C LYS A 51 3.21 -16.68 -24.46
N ILE A 52 4.36 -16.18 -24.96
CA ILE A 52 5.68 -16.44 -24.39
C ILE A 52 5.81 -15.88 -22.96
N TYR A 53 5.23 -14.72 -22.67
CA TYR A 53 5.30 -14.11 -21.33
C TYR A 53 4.29 -14.68 -20.32
N MET A 54 3.17 -15.27 -20.76
CA MET A 54 2.14 -15.83 -19.87
C MET A 54 2.31 -17.33 -19.58
N GLU A 55 3.02 -18.09 -20.42
CA GLU A 55 3.16 -19.55 -20.27
C GLU A 55 3.93 -20.03 -19.02
N PRO A 56 5.00 -19.35 -18.51
CA PRO A 56 5.62 -19.76 -17.25
C PRO A 56 4.76 -19.49 -16.01
N ALA A 57 3.66 -18.73 -16.11
CA ALA A 57 2.75 -18.50 -14.99
C ALA A 57 1.73 -19.63 -14.78
N LEU A 58 1.47 -20.46 -15.79
CA LEU A 58 0.45 -21.53 -15.74
C LEU A 58 0.98 -22.85 -15.13
N HIS A 59 2.28 -23.14 -15.25
CA HIS A 59 2.86 -24.34 -14.62
C HIS A 59 3.06 -24.19 -13.10
N ASN A 60 2.93 -22.97 -12.57
CA ASN A 60 2.87 -22.68 -11.14
C ASN A 60 1.44 -22.42 -10.63
N GLN A 61 0.42 -22.46 -11.50
CA GLN A 61 -0.98 -22.32 -11.08
C GLN A 61 -1.56 -23.62 -10.50
N ALA A 62 -1.05 -24.79 -10.85
CA ALA A 62 -1.45 -26.05 -10.22
C ALA A 62 -0.95 -26.18 -8.77
N SER A 63 0.21 -25.59 -8.45
CA SER A 63 0.72 -25.46 -7.08
C SER A 63 0.01 -24.33 -6.32
N ILE A 64 -0.27 -23.19 -6.97
CA ILE A 64 -0.97 -22.05 -6.34
C ILE A 64 -2.46 -22.35 -6.09
N GLN A 65 -3.16 -23.09 -6.97
CA GLN A 65 -4.54 -23.52 -6.71
C GLN A 65 -4.62 -24.49 -5.52
N ASN A 66 -3.62 -25.36 -5.32
CA ASN A 66 -3.54 -26.20 -4.13
C ASN A 66 -3.30 -25.37 -2.85
N VAL A 67 -2.49 -24.31 -2.91
CA VAL A 67 -2.30 -23.37 -1.78
C VAL A 67 -3.58 -22.59 -1.48
N TYR A 68 -4.31 -22.11 -2.51
CA TYR A 68 -5.59 -21.46 -2.30
C TYR A 68 -6.68 -22.43 -1.84
N GLN A 69 -6.70 -23.70 -2.26
CA GLN A 69 -7.62 -24.71 -1.74
C GLN A 69 -7.30 -25.08 -0.28
N LEU A 70 -6.03 -25.17 0.11
CA LEU A 70 -5.62 -25.34 1.52
C LEU A 70 -5.97 -24.10 2.38
N LEU A 71 -5.85 -22.89 1.84
CA LEU A 71 -6.27 -21.66 2.53
C LEU A 71 -7.81 -21.51 2.60
N HIS A 72 -8.55 -21.93 1.57
CA HIS A 72 -10.02 -21.87 1.56
C HIS A 72 -10.66 -23.00 2.40
N MET A 73 -9.99 -24.14 2.60
CA MET A 73 -10.42 -25.16 3.57
C MET A 73 -10.34 -24.65 5.02
N ASN A 74 -9.48 -23.66 5.32
CA ASN A 74 -9.46 -22.98 6.63
C ASN A 74 -10.54 -21.88 6.77
N SER A 75 -11.11 -21.40 5.67
CA SER A 75 -12.23 -20.44 5.70
C SER A 75 -13.53 -21.08 6.22
N ASN A 76 -13.72 -22.37 5.98
CA ASN A 76 -14.87 -23.11 6.52
C ASN A 76 -14.79 -23.27 8.06
N PHE A 77 -13.59 -23.22 8.65
CA PHE A 77 -13.44 -23.16 10.10
C PHE A 77 -13.96 -21.83 10.68
N TYR A 78 -13.93 -20.74 9.90
CA TYR A 78 -14.53 -19.46 10.29
C TYR A 78 -16.05 -19.45 10.15
N GLN A 79 -16.64 -20.24 9.25
CA GLN A 79 -18.09 -20.31 9.12
C GLN A 79 -18.75 -21.16 10.21
N ASP A 80 -18.11 -22.24 10.69
CA ASP A 80 -18.66 -23.06 11.78
C ASP A 80 -18.58 -22.35 13.16
N LEU A 81 -17.79 -21.27 13.26
CA LEU A 81 -17.76 -20.34 14.41
C LEU A 81 -18.89 -19.30 14.39
N THR A 82 -19.70 -19.19 13.33
CA THR A 82 -20.77 -18.18 13.25
C THR A 82 -22.01 -18.53 14.07
N SER A 83 -22.14 -19.77 14.53
CA SER A 83 -23.21 -20.22 15.44
C SER A 83 -22.77 -20.24 16.92
N LYS A 84 -21.47 -20.40 17.18
CA LYS A 84 -20.94 -20.55 18.54
C LYS A 84 -20.16 -19.30 18.93
N ARG A 85 -20.70 -18.53 19.88
CA ARG A 85 -20.07 -17.31 20.45
C ARG A 85 -18.56 -17.52 20.57
N VAL A 86 -17.79 -16.81 19.73
CA VAL A 86 -16.34 -16.86 19.74
C VAL A 86 -15.86 -16.52 21.15
N LYS A 87 -15.15 -17.45 21.78
CA LYS A 87 -14.61 -17.26 23.13
C LYS A 87 -13.69 -16.04 23.10
N GLU A 88 -13.92 -15.11 24.02
CA GLU A 88 -13.05 -13.94 24.17
C GLU A 88 -11.60 -14.39 24.46
N ARG A 89 -10.65 -13.80 23.73
CA ARG A 89 -9.20 -14.04 23.93
C ARG A 89 -8.69 -13.32 25.17
N SER A 90 -7.66 -13.91 25.80
CA SER A 90 -6.86 -13.22 26.81
C SER A 90 -6.02 -12.12 26.17
N ILE A 91 -5.56 -11.17 26.97
CA ILE A 91 -4.69 -10.07 26.55
C ILE A 91 -3.33 -10.63 26.09
N GLY A 92 -2.80 -11.64 26.78
CA GLY A 92 -1.57 -12.34 26.40
C GLY A 92 -1.66 -12.97 25.02
N ASP A 93 -2.66 -13.82 24.77
CA ASP A 93 -2.84 -14.45 23.45
C ASP A 93 -3.06 -13.40 22.35
N ALA A 94 -3.87 -12.38 22.60
CA ALA A 94 -4.06 -11.30 21.64
C ALA A 94 -2.75 -10.53 21.34
N TYR A 95 -1.89 -10.33 22.35
CA TYR A 95 -0.59 -9.69 22.19
C TYR A 95 0.36 -10.57 21.39
N ASP A 96 0.47 -11.85 21.72
CA ASP A 96 1.36 -12.80 21.03
C ASP A 96 0.99 -12.94 19.55
N ARG A 97 -0.31 -12.98 19.23
CA ARG A 97 -0.79 -13.01 17.84
C ARG A 97 -0.40 -11.75 17.07
N VAL A 98 -0.46 -10.58 17.70
CA VAL A 98 -0.02 -9.31 17.10
C VAL A 98 1.49 -9.32 16.86
N GLN A 99 2.28 -9.84 17.80
CA GLN A 99 3.73 -9.96 17.67
C GLN A 99 4.10 -10.89 16.51
N GLN A 100 3.53 -12.10 16.47
CA GLN A 100 3.74 -13.07 15.38
C GLN A 100 3.33 -12.48 14.03
N TRP A 101 2.19 -11.78 13.96
CA TRP A 101 1.73 -11.15 12.73
C TRP A 101 2.74 -10.14 12.16
N ARG A 102 3.31 -9.30 13.04
CA ARG A 102 4.30 -8.30 12.66
C ARG A 102 5.67 -8.92 12.38
N TYR A 103 6.01 -10.00 13.07
CA TYR A 103 7.21 -10.80 12.80
C TYR A 103 7.17 -11.36 11.38
N TYR A 104 6.09 -12.06 11.00
CA TYR A 104 5.94 -12.60 9.65
C TYR A 104 5.99 -11.51 8.58
N PHE A 105 5.32 -10.38 8.81
CA PHE A 105 5.37 -9.26 7.87
C PHE A 105 6.78 -8.67 7.72
N ARG A 106 7.55 -8.52 8.80
CA ARG A 106 8.89 -7.91 8.77
C ARG A 106 9.94 -8.86 8.19
N ASN A 107 9.95 -10.11 8.65
CA ASN A 107 11.01 -11.07 8.34
C ASN A 107 10.68 -11.96 7.15
N GLY A 108 9.42 -12.01 6.72
CA GLY A 108 8.94 -12.99 5.73
C GLY A 108 8.79 -14.38 6.33
N ILE A 109 8.54 -15.35 5.46
CA ILE A 109 8.51 -16.78 5.81
C ILE A 109 9.50 -17.51 4.90
N GLN A 110 10.11 -18.59 5.42
CA GLN A 110 10.95 -19.45 4.61
C GLN A 110 10.09 -20.60 4.04
N GLU A 111 9.97 -20.66 2.73
CA GLU A 111 9.21 -21.68 2.02
C GLU A 111 10.17 -22.39 1.05
N ASN A 112 10.42 -23.69 1.26
CA ASN A 112 11.38 -24.50 0.47
C ASN A 112 12.80 -23.91 0.42
N GLY A 113 13.27 -23.36 1.54
CA GLY A 113 14.60 -22.73 1.64
C GLY A 113 14.67 -21.31 1.08
N ILE A 114 13.64 -20.83 0.38
CA ILE A 114 13.58 -19.48 -0.19
C ILE A 114 12.85 -18.55 0.79
N LEU A 115 13.46 -17.39 1.06
CA LEU A 115 12.83 -16.34 1.87
C LEU A 115 11.77 -15.60 1.05
N LYS A 116 10.50 -15.77 1.41
CA LYS A 116 9.37 -15.13 0.75
C LYS A 116 8.83 -14.00 1.62
N LYS A 117 8.80 -12.79 1.06
CA LYS A 117 8.12 -11.65 1.70
C LYS A 117 6.62 -11.88 1.66
N VAL A 118 5.97 -11.71 2.81
CA VAL A 118 4.50 -11.86 2.95
C VAL A 118 3.85 -10.51 3.16
N THR A 119 2.66 -10.35 2.60
CA THR A 119 1.81 -9.19 2.83
C THR A 119 1.18 -9.23 4.22
N LEU A 120 0.68 -8.08 4.71
CA LEU A 120 -0.06 -8.03 5.98
C LEU A 120 -1.30 -8.94 5.99
N LYS A 121 -1.94 -9.17 4.84
CA LYS A 121 -3.09 -10.05 4.74
C LYS A 121 -2.66 -11.51 4.90
N GLU A 122 -1.67 -11.94 4.13
CA GLU A 122 -1.13 -13.31 4.22
C GLU A 122 -0.59 -13.61 5.61
N ALA A 123 0.11 -12.66 6.23
CA ALA A 123 0.58 -12.79 7.61
C ALA A 123 -0.58 -12.95 8.61
N ALA A 124 -1.73 -12.30 8.38
CA ALA A 124 -2.92 -12.43 9.23
C ALA A 124 -3.55 -13.83 9.09
N ASP A 125 -3.57 -14.35 7.85
CA ASP A 125 -4.03 -15.70 7.55
C ASP A 125 -3.14 -16.75 8.25
N LEU A 126 -1.83 -16.53 8.29
CA LEU A 126 -0.87 -17.40 9.02
C LEU A 126 -1.13 -17.44 10.53
N VAL A 127 -1.45 -16.31 11.17
CA VAL A 127 -1.76 -16.28 12.61
C VAL A 127 -3.19 -16.68 12.96
N GLN A 128 -4.03 -16.95 11.95
CA GLN A 128 -5.43 -17.33 12.10
C GLN A 128 -6.26 -16.30 12.88
N VAL A 129 -6.01 -15.02 12.63
CA VAL A 129 -6.82 -13.92 13.18
C VAL A 129 -7.11 -12.93 12.07
N PRO A 130 -8.37 -12.49 11.89
CA PRO A 130 -8.70 -11.51 10.86
C PRO A 130 -7.84 -10.25 10.99
N LYS A 131 -7.28 -9.78 9.87
CA LYS A 131 -6.44 -8.57 9.81
C LYS A 131 -7.05 -7.38 10.57
N LYS A 132 -8.35 -7.12 10.35
CA LYS A 132 -9.09 -6.04 11.04
C LYS A 132 -9.07 -6.18 12.57
N THR A 133 -9.15 -7.40 13.09
CA THR A 133 -9.09 -7.67 14.54
C THR A 133 -7.68 -7.43 15.09
N LEU A 134 -6.64 -7.83 14.37
CA LEU A 134 -5.25 -7.56 14.76
C LEU A 134 -4.93 -6.06 14.75
N GLU A 135 -5.45 -5.32 13.77
CA GLU A 135 -5.34 -3.85 13.73
C GLU A 135 -5.99 -3.21 14.95
N ASP A 136 -7.22 -3.61 15.30
CA ASP A 136 -7.90 -3.14 16.50
C ASP A 136 -7.12 -3.47 17.78
N TYR A 137 -6.53 -4.67 17.89
CA TYR A 137 -5.65 -5.03 19.01
C TYR A 137 -4.45 -4.10 19.12
N ILE A 138 -3.76 -3.79 18.01
CA ILE A 138 -2.65 -2.84 18.00
C ILE A 138 -3.09 -1.46 18.50
N GLN A 139 -4.24 -0.96 18.04
CA GLN A 139 -4.75 0.34 18.48
C GLN A 139 -5.02 0.37 19.99
N ILE A 140 -5.57 -0.71 20.53
CA ILE A 140 -5.84 -0.86 21.97
C ILE A 140 -4.54 -0.91 22.75
N PHE A 141 -3.58 -1.74 22.33
CA PHE A 141 -2.29 -1.87 23.01
C PHE A 141 -1.49 -0.58 22.99
N ASN A 142 -1.45 0.14 21.86
CA ASN A 142 -0.77 1.44 21.76
C ASN A 142 -1.33 2.45 22.77
N LYS A 143 -2.65 2.51 22.91
CA LYS A 143 -3.31 3.43 23.85
C LYS A 143 -3.15 2.98 25.30
N ALA A 144 -3.21 1.68 25.56
CA ALA A 144 -3.08 1.12 26.89
C ALA A 144 -1.65 1.27 27.44
N ALA A 145 -0.63 1.03 26.61
CA ALA A 145 0.79 1.12 26.99
C ALA A 145 1.20 2.47 27.58
N LEU A 146 0.43 3.54 27.32
CA LEU A 146 0.65 4.86 27.88
C LEU A 146 0.36 4.97 29.38
N ILE A 147 -0.47 4.07 29.92
CA ILE A 147 -0.99 4.17 31.29
C ILE A 147 -0.88 2.88 32.09
N ILE A 148 -0.66 1.74 31.45
CA ILE A 148 -0.57 0.43 32.11
C ILE A 148 0.48 -0.43 31.43
N ASN A 149 1.23 -1.19 32.23
CA ASN A 149 2.12 -2.22 31.74
C ASN A 149 1.29 -3.44 31.28
N ILE A 150 1.38 -3.79 30.00
CA ILE A 150 0.59 -4.87 29.39
C ILE A 150 0.98 -6.24 29.99
N GLN A 151 2.23 -6.41 30.41
CA GLN A 151 2.74 -7.67 30.96
C GLN A 151 2.04 -8.07 32.26
N GLU A 152 1.58 -7.11 33.06
CA GLU A 152 0.93 -7.34 34.34
C GLU A 152 -0.53 -7.80 34.20
N ILE A 153 -1.11 -7.71 33.00
CA ILE A 153 -2.53 -7.97 32.75
C ILE A 153 -2.78 -9.02 31.66
N THR A 154 -1.76 -9.80 31.29
CA THR A 154 -1.81 -10.80 30.21
C THR A 154 -2.90 -11.85 30.40
N GLU A 155 -3.12 -12.29 31.63
CA GLU A 155 -4.13 -13.33 31.97
C GLU A 155 -5.57 -12.84 31.83
N LYS A 156 -5.81 -11.52 31.84
CA LYS A 156 -7.15 -10.95 31.77
C LYS A 156 -7.68 -10.99 30.33
N LYS A 157 -9.00 -10.96 30.17
CA LYS A 157 -9.65 -10.93 28.84
C LYS A 157 -9.56 -9.56 28.18
N MET A 158 -9.58 -9.50 26.84
CA MET A 158 -9.57 -8.23 26.09
C MET A 158 -10.68 -7.25 26.48
N GLY A 159 -11.85 -7.74 26.93
CA GLY A 159 -12.94 -6.90 27.42
C GLY A 159 -12.56 -6.06 28.66
N TYR A 160 -11.67 -6.59 29.52
CA TYR A 160 -11.12 -5.85 30.65
C TYR A 160 -10.35 -4.62 30.18
N LEU A 161 -9.47 -4.77 29.17
CA LEU A 161 -8.63 -3.69 28.66
C LEU A 161 -9.46 -2.56 28.04
N ARG A 162 -10.47 -2.91 27.24
CA ARG A 162 -11.41 -1.93 26.67
C ARG A 162 -12.15 -1.15 27.76
N SER A 163 -12.61 -1.84 28.79
CA SER A 163 -13.32 -1.23 29.92
C SER A 163 -12.41 -0.31 30.73
N TYR A 164 -11.17 -0.75 30.97
CA TYR A 164 -10.16 0.03 31.66
C TYR A 164 -9.82 1.32 30.91
N MET A 165 -9.63 1.25 29.58
CA MET A 165 -9.40 2.43 28.75
C MET A 165 -10.59 3.39 28.74
N LYS A 166 -11.83 2.86 28.71
CA LYS A 166 -13.04 3.69 28.76
C LYS A 166 -13.14 4.48 30.06
N LYS A 167 -12.74 3.89 31.19
CA LYS A 167 -12.70 4.56 32.51
C LYS A 167 -11.58 5.60 32.62
N ASN A 168 -10.45 5.39 31.92
CA ASN A 168 -9.25 6.23 32.04
C ASN A 168 -9.02 7.15 30.81
N LYS A 169 -10.06 7.49 30.04
CA LYS A 169 -9.93 8.31 28.81
C LYS A 169 -9.15 9.61 29.00
N SER A 170 -9.37 10.31 30.12
CA SER A 170 -8.69 11.57 30.43
C SER A 170 -7.19 11.39 30.66
N LYS A 171 -6.78 10.33 31.36
CA LYS A 171 -5.37 9.99 31.59
C LYS A 171 -4.66 9.65 30.28
N ILE A 172 -5.31 8.86 29.42
CA ILE A 172 -4.78 8.51 28.09
C ILE A 172 -4.55 9.78 27.26
N ARG A 173 -5.53 10.71 27.24
CA ARG A 173 -5.40 11.97 26.50
C ARG A 173 -4.23 12.82 27.01
N LYS A 174 -4.08 12.95 28.34
CA LYS A 174 -2.95 13.68 28.94
C LYS A 174 -1.60 13.05 28.59
N ALA A 175 -1.49 11.72 28.71
CA ALA A 175 -0.27 10.99 28.35
C ALA A 175 0.09 11.13 26.87
N MET A 176 -0.90 11.11 25.96
CA MET A 176 -0.68 11.35 24.53
C MET A 176 -0.13 12.74 24.24
N ILE A 177 -0.70 13.78 24.86
CA ILE A 177 -0.22 15.17 24.69
C ILE A 177 1.22 15.28 25.18
N GLN A 178 1.51 14.71 26.36
CA GLN A 178 2.86 14.72 26.93
C GLN A 178 3.87 14.00 26.01
N GLN A 179 3.50 12.85 25.45
CA GLN A 179 4.36 12.11 24.51
C GLN A 179 4.60 12.91 23.22
N LYS A 180 3.58 13.60 22.68
CA LYS A 180 3.73 14.47 21.50
C LYS A 180 4.68 15.65 21.79
N GLN A 181 4.55 16.27 22.97
CA GLN A 181 5.45 17.35 23.41
C GLN A 181 6.90 16.88 23.54
N GLN A 182 7.14 15.75 24.21
CA GLN A 182 8.48 15.17 24.34
C GLN A 182 9.13 14.89 22.98
N LYS A 183 8.38 14.28 22.06
CA LYS A 183 8.88 13.98 20.71
C LYS A 183 9.21 15.25 19.92
N PHE A 184 8.41 16.30 20.07
CA PHE A 184 8.67 17.59 19.44
C PHE A 184 9.97 18.23 19.98
N GLU A 185 10.15 18.22 21.29
CA GLU A 185 11.38 18.72 21.93
C GLU A 185 12.63 17.92 21.52
N GLU A 186 12.52 16.59 21.41
CA GLU A 186 13.60 15.74 20.92
C GLU A 186 13.98 16.07 19.46
N ASN A 187 12.99 16.30 18.59
CA ASN A 187 13.24 16.68 17.21
C ASN A 187 13.93 18.05 17.11
N LEU A 188 13.52 19.02 17.93
CA LEU A 188 14.14 20.34 17.97
C LEU A 188 15.61 20.27 18.41
N LYS A 189 15.92 19.42 19.40
CA LYS A 189 17.30 19.19 19.85
C LYS A 189 18.17 18.59 18.74
N LYS A 190 17.66 17.61 17.99
CA LYS A 190 18.38 17.00 16.86
C LYS A 190 18.68 18.00 15.76
N GLN A 191 17.70 18.81 15.38
CA GLN A 191 17.89 19.83 14.35
C GLN A 191 18.96 20.87 14.75
N ASN A 192 18.95 21.32 16.01
CA ASN A 192 19.96 22.26 16.50
C ASN A 192 21.37 21.63 16.55
N GLN A 193 21.47 20.34 16.83
CA GLN A 193 22.75 19.62 16.84
C GLN A 193 23.34 19.52 15.42
N GLU A 194 22.52 19.19 14.42
CA GLU A 194 22.95 19.13 13.01
C GLU A 194 23.44 20.51 12.51
N VAL A 195 22.78 21.60 12.91
CA VAL A 195 23.23 22.97 12.57
C VAL A 195 24.58 23.29 13.20
N TYR A 196 24.82 22.87 14.45
CA TYR A 196 26.11 23.07 15.12
C TYR A 196 27.25 22.27 14.48
N GLU A 197 26.99 21.03 14.05
CA GLU A 197 27.99 20.19 13.37
C GLU A 197 28.33 20.72 11.96
N ASN A 198 27.35 21.27 11.23
CA ASN A 198 27.56 21.89 9.93
C ASN A 198 28.33 23.22 10.00
N THR A 199 28.09 24.05 11.02
CA THR A 199 28.80 25.33 11.19
C THR A 199 30.25 25.17 11.66
N LYS A 200 30.61 24.02 12.27
CA LYS A 200 31.99 23.74 12.68
C LYS A 200 32.90 23.31 11.53
N SER A 201 32.31 22.83 10.42
CA SER A 201 33.04 22.32 9.24
C SER A 201 33.31 23.39 8.15
N ASN A 202 32.69 24.58 8.26
CA ASN A 202 32.84 25.69 7.31
C ASN A 202 33.60 26.90 7.91
N LYS A 203 34.61 26.67 8.74
CA LYS A 203 35.56 27.73 9.11
C LYS A 203 36.68 27.82 8.07
N ASN A 204 36.36 28.45 6.94
CA ASN A 204 37.27 29.24 6.13
C ASN A 204 36.43 30.32 5.43
N GLU A 205 36.81 31.57 5.66
CA GLU A 205 36.43 32.82 4.95
C GLU A 205 35.09 33.51 5.30
N ASP A 206 35.28 34.58 6.10
CA ASP A 206 34.62 35.89 6.14
C ASP A 206 33.12 36.11 6.50
N GLU A 207 33.00 36.92 7.56
CA GLU A 207 31.94 37.80 8.07
C GLU A 207 30.58 37.91 7.33
N SER A 208 29.48 37.68 8.06
CA SER A 208 28.63 38.76 8.62
C SER A 208 27.37 38.19 9.29
N ILE A 209 27.00 38.84 10.39
CA ILE A 209 26.06 38.36 11.41
C ILE A 209 24.63 38.71 11.02
N THR A 210 23.75 37.72 10.88
CA THR A 210 22.30 37.93 11.02
C THR A 210 21.69 36.75 11.80
N SER A 211 21.14 37.05 12.98
CA SER A 211 20.58 36.08 13.93
C SER A 211 19.16 35.65 13.52
N PRO A 212 18.88 34.34 13.31
CA PRO A 212 17.54 33.87 13.03
C PRO A 212 16.89 33.35 14.33
N TYR A 213 15.98 34.13 14.91
CA TYR A 213 15.05 33.64 15.93
C TYR A 213 13.74 33.17 15.26
N PRO A 214 13.29 31.91 15.45
CA PRO A 214 11.96 31.52 15.05
C PRO A 214 10.95 31.72 16.20
N TYR A 215 9.82 32.28 15.81
CA TYR A 215 8.65 32.67 16.60
C TYR A 215 7.94 31.44 17.19
N GLN A 216 7.73 31.42 18.51
CA GLN A 216 6.82 30.48 19.18
C GLN A 216 5.48 31.19 19.43
N GLN A 217 4.40 30.77 18.76
CA GLN A 217 3.03 30.87 19.29
C GLN A 217 2.03 30.10 18.42
N ASN A 218 1.06 29.46 19.08
CA ASN A 218 -0.10 28.71 18.56
C ASN A 218 0.11 27.27 18.03
N ILE A 219 0.09 26.30 18.96
CA ILE A 219 -0.19 24.87 18.66
C ILE A 219 -1.34 24.32 19.55
N LEU A 220 -1.84 25.09 20.53
CA LEU A 220 -2.75 24.54 21.54
C LEU A 220 -4.23 24.48 21.08
N SER A 221 -4.61 25.12 19.98
CA SER A 221 -6.01 25.22 19.54
C SER A 221 -6.44 24.18 18.50
N GLU A 222 -5.55 23.34 17.97
CA GLU A 222 -5.82 22.52 16.78
C GLU A 222 -5.75 20.99 17.05
N ILE A 223 -6.06 20.55 18.28
CA ILE A 223 -6.05 19.13 18.68
C ILE A 223 -7.47 18.63 18.99
N CYS A 224 -8.44 19.08 18.19
CA CYS A 224 -9.77 18.49 18.15
C CYS A 224 -9.93 17.86 16.76
N ASP A 225 -10.00 16.53 16.77
CA ASP A 225 -10.35 15.66 15.64
C ASP A 225 -9.22 15.32 14.67
N ASP A 226 -8.42 14.31 15.03
CA ASP A 226 -7.62 13.60 14.03
C ASP A 226 -7.74 12.09 14.17
N GLN A 227 -8.55 11.50 13.28
CA GLN A 227 -8.78 10.07 13.14
C GLN A 227 -7.70 9.37 12.29
N ASN A 228 -6.67 10.07 11.79
CA ASN A 228 -5.80 9.55 10.72
C ASN A 228 -4.31 9.36 11.06
N ASP A 229 -3.86 9.63 12.28
CA ASP A 229 -2.43 9.59 12.64
C ASP A 229 -1.91 8.17 13.00
N TRP A 230 -2.40 7.11 12.33
CA TRP A 230 -2.23 5.71 12.77
C TRP A 230 -0.90 5.06 12.39
N GLU A 231 -0.30 5.42 11.26
CA GLU A 231 0.91 4.73 10.78
C GLU A 231 2.13 5.02 11.67
N GLN A 232 2.22 6.22 12.24
CA GLN A 232 3.37 6.65 13.03
C GLN A 232 3.48 5.95 14.40
N TYR A 233 2.35 5.53 15.00
CA TYR A 233 2.33 4.91 16.33
C TYR A 233 2.59 3.40 16.32
N SER A 234 2.31 2.72 15.20
CA SER A 234 2.49 1.26 15.09
C SER A 234 3.95 0.79 15.31
N ASN A 235 4.92 1.68 15.09
CA ASN A 235 6.34 1.38 15.26
C ASN A 235 6.83 1.44 16.72
N ASN A 236 6.06 2.02 17.65
CA ASN A 236 6.56 2.29 19.00
C ASN A 236 6.41 1.10 19.96
N ILE A 237 5.42 0.21 19.77
CA ILE A 237 5.29 -1.03 20.57
C ILE A 237 6.56 -1.90 20.46
N PHE A 238 7.22 -1.91 19.31
CA PHE A 238 8.39 -2.74 19.03
C PHE A 238 9.71 -2.16 19.55
N LYS A 239 9.73 -0.91 20.02
CA LYS A 239 10.91 -0.35 20.70
C LYS A 239 10.89 -0.58 22.21
N ILE A 240 9.70 -0.77 22.79
CA ILE A 240 9.51 -0.84 24.24
C ILE A 240 9.75 -2.27 24.76
N PHE A 241 9.61 -3.29 23.92
CA PHE A 241 9.80 -4.68 24.33
C PHE A 241 10.83 -5.35 23.42
N PRO A 242 12.02 -5.73 23.94
CA PRO A 242 12.94 -6.57 23.19
C PRO A 242 12.23 -7.88 22.84
N ASN A 243 12.46 -8.35 21.61
CA ASN A 243 11.91 -9.60 21.08
C ASN A 243 11.96 -10.69 22.16
N PRO A 244 10.83 -11.35 22.50
CA PRO A 244 10.93 -12.61 23.22
C PRO A 244 11.78 -13.54 22.36
N HIS A 245 12.87 -14.06 22.92
CA HIS A 245 13.68 -15.09 22.29
C HIS A 245 12.74 -16.28 22.03
N PHE A 246 12.37 -16.48 20.77
CA PHE A 246 11.71 -17.70 20.35
C PHE A 246 12.83 -18.68 20.02
N ASP A 247 13.11 -19.58 20.96
CA ASP A 247 13.95 -20.76 20.76
C ASP A 247 13.19 -21.85 19.99
#